data_AF-A0ABD7S2S0-F1
#
_entry.id   AF-A0ABD7S2S0-F1
#
_cell.length_a   1.000
_cell.length_b   1.000
_cell.length_c   1.000
_cell.angle_alpha   90.00
_cell.angle_beta   90.00
_cell.angle_gamma   90.00
#
_symmetry.space_group_name_H-M   'P 1'
#
loop_
_entity.id
_entity.type
_entity.pdbx_description
1 polymer ?
#
loop_
_entity_poly.entity_id
_entity_poly.type
_entity_poly.pdbx_seq_one_letter_code
_entity_poly.pdbx_strand_id
1 'polypeptide(L)'
;TQAVATLGTATTPEHAELLFRNAHKVYFCFDGDRAGRSAAWKALESVLPKMREEKQVFFLFLPDGEDPDSIVRSQGPDAFNARLEKATPISEFYFNQRLQGAQLASRTGQAAFFDKCKPDIVAMPDSGFRDIMVTRIKELTGQDIFGASKRQSSLPSNTNGREAVPKRSLVRAAIAILLQQPSLALSLDRHHDLAGLRLPGVELLIELLDLVRQRPEISTGALL
;
A
#
# COMPACT_ATOMS: atom_id res chain seq x y z
N THR A 1 -5.93 25.78 8.98
CA THR A 1 -5.27 25.26 7.76
C THR A 1 -3.83 25.73 7.75
N GLN A 2 -2.86 24.86 7.43
CA GLN A 2 -1.46 25.25 7.25
C GLN A 2 -1.16 25.26 5.75
N ALA A 3 -0.40 26.26 5.28
CA ALA A 3 -0.08 26.43 3.87
C ALA A 3 1.45 26.38 3.65
N VAL A 4 1.87 25.73 2.59
CA VAL A 4 3.26 25.65 2.11
C VAL A 4 3.25 25.81 0.59
N ALA A 5 4.37 26.27 0.02
CA ALA A 5 4.50 26.48 -1.42
C ALA A 5 5.83 25.91 -1.94
N THR A 6 5.83 25.48 -3.20
CA THR A 6 7.05 25.11 -3.92
C THR A 6 7.81 26.36 -4.37
N LEU A 7 9.14 26.35 -4.28
CA LEU A 7 9.97 27.47 -4.68
C LEU A 7 10.23 27.45 -6.20
N GLY A 8 9.26 27.90 -6.99
CA GLY A 8 9.40 28.09 -8.45
C GLY A 8 9.56 26.80 -9.27
N THR A 9 9.16 25.66 -8.72
CA THR A 9 9.29 24.34 -9.34
C THR A 9 7.97 23.57 -9.26
N ALA A 10 7.82 22.55 -10.11
CA ALA A 10 6.71 21.61 -9.98
C ALA A 10 6.86 20.80 -8.69
N THR A 11 5.74 20.26 -8.18
CA THR A 11 5.77 19.27 -7.10
C THR A 11 6.59 18.06 -7.55
N THR A 12 7.47 17.56 -6.68
CA THR A 12 8.32 16.38 -6.93
C THR A 12 7.93 15.25 -5.98
N PRO A 13 8.39 14.01 -6.23
CA PRO A 13 8.14 12.88 -5.31
C PRO A 13 8.67 13.12 -3.89
N GLU A 14 9.77 13.87 -3.74
CA GLU A 14 10.36 14.24 -2.45
C GLU A 14 9.45 15.22 -1.70
N HIS A 15 8.86 16.18 -2.41
CA HIS A 15 7.84 17.07 -1.83
C HIS A 15 6.63 16.27 -1.34
N ALA A 16 6.13 15.31 -2.14
CA ALA A 16 5.01 14.46 -1.75
C ALA A 16 5.32 13.64 -0.49
N GLU A 17 6.53 13.07 -0.40
CA GLU A 17 6.97 12.31 0.76
C GLU A 17 7.08 13.17 2.03
N LEU A 18 7.59 14.40 1.89
CA LEU A 18 7.63 15.36 3.00
C LEU A 18 6.22 15.73 3.48
N LEU A 19 5.30 16.02 2.55
CA LEU A 19 3.90 16.32 2.89
C LEU A 19 3.25 15.15 3.64
N PHE A 20 3.43 13.92 3.16
CA PHE A 20 2.86 12.73 3.79
C PHE A 20 3.48 12.38 5.13
N ARG A 21 4.72 12.80 5.41
CA ARG A 21 5.31 12.65 6.74
C ARG A 21 4.64 13.57 7.77
N ASN A 22 4.18 14.74 7.34
CA ASN A 22 3.68 15.79 8.24
C ASN A 22 2.14 15.87 8.29
N ALA A 23 1.44 15.30 7.30
CA ALA A 23 -0.02 15.34 7.24
C ALA A 23 -0.64 14.04 6.71
N HIS A 24 -1.85 13.74 7.18
CA HIS A 24 -2.70 12.67 6.61
C HIS A 24 -3.56 13.19 5.46
N LYS A 25 -3.94 14.47 5.50
CA LYS A 25 -4.80 15.12 4.50
C LYS A 25 -4.03 16.24 3.82
N VAL A 26 -3.84 16.14 2.51
CA VAL A 26 -3.10 17.10 1.70
C VAL A 26 -4.02 17.66 0.61
N TYR A 27 -4.02 18.99 0.50
CA TYR A 27 -4.77 19.72 -0.52
C TYR A 27 -3.79 20.42 -1.44
N PHE A 28 -3.82 20.08 -2.72
CA PHE A 28 -3.12 20.83 -3.76
C PHE A 28 -4.06 21.90 -4.30
N CYS A 29 -3.69 23.16 -4.14
CA CYS A 29 -4.43 24.30 -4.67
C CYS A 29 -3.71 24.84 -5.91
N PHE A 30 -4.41 24.93 -7.03
CA PHE A 30 -3.88 25.46 -8.28
C PHE A 30 -4.79 26.55 -8.83
N ASP A 31 -4.18 27.46 -9.57
CA ASP A 31 -4.89 28.50 -10.31
C ASP A 31 -5.80 27.87 -11.37
N GLY A 32 -6.91 28.55 -11.70
CA GLY A 32 -7.93 28.04 -12.62
C GLY A 32 -7.49 27.88 -14.07
N ASP A 33 -6.31 28.40 -14.42
CA ASP A 33 -5.85 28.46 -15.80
C ASP A 33 -5.34 27.11 -16.36
N ARG A 34 -4.89 27.14 -17.62
CA ARG A 34 -4.34 25.95 -18.29
C ARG A 34 -3.00 25.50 -17.68
N ALA A 35 -2.21 26.43 -17.14
CA ALA A 35 -0.94 26.13 -16.51
C ALA A 35 -1.15 25.41 -15.16
N GLY A 36 -2.11 25.86 -14.35
CA GLY A 36 -2.53 25.25 -13.11
C GLY A 36 -3.01 23.81 -13.30
N ARG A 37 -3.84 23.56 -14.32
CA ARG A 37 -4.23 22.17 -14.69
C ARG A 37 -3.05 21.29 -15.08
N SER A 38 -2.09 21.83 -15.83
CA SER A 38 -0.89 21.08 -16.23
C SER A 38 0.02 20.79 -15.03
N ALA A 39 0.15 21.74 -14.10
CA ALA A 39 0.90 21.57 -12.86
C ALA A 39 0.23 20.55 -11.93
N ALA A 40 -1.10 20.55 -11.86
CA ALA A 40 -1.87 19.57 -11.10
C ALA A 40 -1.63 18.14 -11.57
N TRP A 41 -1.57 17.92 -12.89
CA TRP A 41 -1.26 16.60 -13.42
C TRP A 41 0.16 16.14 -13.04
N LYS A 42 1.16 17.03 -13.15
CA LYS A 42 2.54 16.73 -12.72
C LYS A 42 2.65 16.43 -11.22
N ALA A 43 1.88 17.16 -10.40
CA ALA A 43 1.80 16.90 -8.98
C ALA A 43 1.19 15.52 -8.69
N LEU A 44 0.12 15.17 -9.40
CA LEU A 44 -0.48 13.83 -9.32
C LEU A 44 0.53 12.74 -9.68
N GLU A 45 1.28 12.88 -10.77
CA GLU A 45 2.30 11.90 -11.20
C GLU A 45 3.39 11.71 -10.13
N SER A 46 3.76 12.79 -9.43
CA SER A 46 4.73 12.74 -8.33
C SER A 46 4.16 12.09 -7.06
N VAL A 47 2.85 12.23 -6.84
CA VAL A 47 2.16 11.78 -5.64
C VAL A 47 1.77 10.32 -5.70
N LEU A 48 1.30 9.83 -6.86
CA LEU A 48 0.80 8.45 -7.01
C LEU A 48 1.77 7.38 -6.49
N PRO A 49 3.09 7.41 -6.79
CA PRO A 49 4.05 6.42 -6.28
C PRO A 49 4.27 6.47 -4.76
N LYS A 50 3.80 7.54 -4.10
CA LYS A 50 3.95 7.78 -2.66
C LYS A 50 2.63 7.57 -1.90
N MET A 51 1.53 7.27 -2.59
CA MET A 51 0.21 7.06 -1.97
C MET A 51 0.18 5.78 -1.13
N ARG A 52 0.02 5.95 0.19
CA ARG A 52 -0.15 4.86 1.17
C ARG A 52 -1.57 4.92 1.76
N GLU A 53 -2.00 3.84 2.40
CA GLU A 53 -3.42 3.63 2.82
C GLU A 53 -4.00 4.75 3.70
N GLU A 54 -3.18 5.43 4.49
CA GLU A 54 -3.64 6.47 5.43
C GLU A 54 -3.62 7.90 4.86
N LYS A 55 -3.24 8.07 3.59
CA LYS A 55 -3.03 9.39 2.99
C LYS A 55 -4.18 9.76 2.07
N GLN A 56 -4.75 10.94 2.30
CA GLN A 56 -5.82 11.52 1.51
C GLN A 56 -5.29 12.74 0.76
N VAL A 57 -5.52 12.76 -0.54
CA VAL A 57 -5.08 13.84 -1.43
C VAL A 57 -6.27 14.41 -2.18
N PHE A 58 -6.35 15.73 -2.20
CA PHE A 58 -7.39 16.48 -2.87
C PHE A 58 -6.78 17.56 -3.75
N PHE A 59 -7.47 17.89 -4.83
CA PHE A 59 -7.12 18.94 -5.78
C PHE A 59 -8.21 20.01 -5.76
N LEU A 60 -7.82 21.25 -5.51
CA LEU A 60 -8.67 22.43 -5.57
C LEU A 60 -8.21 23.30 -6.73
N PHE A 61 -9.10 23.55 -7.70
CA PHE A 61 -8.88 24.52 -8.76
C PHE A 61 -9.66 25.79 -8.43
N LEU A 62 -8.97 26.92 -8.44
CA LEU A 62 -9.58 28.22 -8.22
C LEU A 62 -10.25 28.73 -9.50
N PRO A 63 -11.13 29.74 -9.42
CA PRO A 63 -11.66 30.41 -10.61
C PRO A 63 -10.54 31.02 -11.46
N ASP A 64 -10.83 31.23 -12.75
CA ASP A 64 -9.87 31.85 -13.67
C ASP A 64 -9.47 33.26 -13.18
N GLY A 65 -8.16 33.51 -13.10
CA GLY A 65 -7.61 34.79 -12.64
C GLY A 65 -7.56 34.97 -11.13
N GLU A 66 -7.94 33.96 -10.35
CA GLU A 66 -7.87 33.98 -8.89
C GLU A 66 -6.71 33.11 -8.38
N ASP A 67 -6.07 33.56 -7.30
CA ASP A 67 -5.07 32.83 -6.55
C ASP A 67 -5.53 32.67 -5.07
N PRO A 68 -4.83 31.87 -4.23
CA PRO A 68 -5.25 31.70 -2.84
C PRO A 68 -5.29 33.01 -2.04
N ASP A 69 -4.42 33.97 -2.37
CA ASP A 69 -4.30 35.25 -1.66
C ASP A 69 -5.46 36.19 -2.02
N SER A 70 -5.81 36.32 -3.29
CA SER A 70 -6.94 37.12 -3.79
C SER A 70 -8.27 36.61 -3.26
N ILE A 71 -8.46 35.28 -3.20
CA ILE A 71 -9.68 34.68 -2.63
C ILE A 71 -9.78 34.97 -1.13
N VAL A 72 -8.70 34.77 -0.37
CA VAL A 72 -8.73 35.02 1.08
C VAL A 72 -8.93 36.50 1.39
N ARG A 73 -8.34 37.41 0.61
CA ARG A 73 -8.55 38.86 0.77
C ARG A 73 -9.96 39.30 0.43
N SER A 74 -10.56 38.72 -0.61
CA SER A 74 -11.90 39.14 -1.09
C SER A 74 -13.05 38.50 -0.34
N GLN A 75 -12.93 37.22 0.04
CA GLN A 75 -14.02 36.40 0.60
C GLN A 75 -13.76 35.94 2.04
N GLY A 76 -12.55 36.17 2.56
CA GLY A 76 -12.16 35.76 3.91
C GLY A 76 -11.71 34.30 4.00
N PRO A 77 -11.10 33.92 5.15
CA PRO A 77 -10.55 32.59 5.35
C PRO A 77 -11.62 31.49 5.42
N ASP A 78 -12.81 31.78 5.94
CA ASP A 78 -13.89 30.80 6.08
C ASP A 78 -14.44 30.36 4.73
N ALA A 79 -14.57 31.29 3.78
CA ALA A 79 -14.95 30.97 2.41
C ALA A 79 -13.90 30.08 1.72
N PHE A 80 -12.61 30.31 1.98
CA PHE A 80 -11.55 29.45 1.45
C PHE A 80 -11.60 28.04 2.06
N ASN A 81 -11.84 27.93 3.37
CA ASN A 81 -12.01 26.63 4.03
C ASN A 81 -13.21 25.85 3.48
N ALA A 82 -14.34 26.53 3.23
CA ALA A 82 -15.51 25.91 2.60
C ALA A 82 -15.23 25.41 1.16
N ARG A 83 -14.29 26.03 0.44
CA ARG A 83 -13.81 25.54 -0.87
C ARG A 83 -12.96 24.29 -0.72
N LEU A 84 -12.10 24.22 0.29
CA LEU A 84 -11.29 23.02 0.57
C LEU A 84 -12.16 21.80 0.88
N GLU A 85 -13.30 21.98 1.54
CA GLU A 85 -14.25 20.88 1.79
C GLU A 85 -14.84 20.28 0.50
N LYS A 86 -14.90 21.07 -0.57
CA LYS A 86 -15.40 20.68 -1.89
C LYS A 86 -14.29 20.29 -2.86
N ALA A 87 -13.04 20.21 -2.40
CA ALA A 87 -11.91 19.86 -3.24
C ALA A 87 -12.05 18.44 -3.81
N THR A 88 -11.63 18.25 -5.05
CA THR A 88 -11.79 17.00 -5.79
C THR A 88 -10.81 15.94 -5.27
N PRO A 89 -11.27 14.74 -4.88
CA PRO A 89 -10.38 13.65 -4.49
C PRO A 89 -9.42 13.25 -5.63
N ILE A 90 -8.21 12.79 -5.30
CA ILE A 90 -7.19 12.39 -6.28
C ILE A 90 -7.69 11.33 -7.28
N SER A 91 -8.50 10.36 -6.86
CA SER A 91 -9.06 9.33 -7.74
C SER A 91 -10.00 9.92 -8.79
N GLU A 92 -10.88 10.83 -8.37
CA GLU A 92 -11.80 11.51 -9.26
C GLU A 92 -11.04 12.40 -10.25
N PHE A 93 -10.08 13.19 -9.76
CA PHE A 93 -9.23 14.02 -10.62
C PHE A 93 -8.46 13.17 -11.64
N TYR A 94 -7.87 12.05 -11.21
CA TYR A 94 -7.18 11.11 -12.08
C TYR A 94 -8.06 10.61 -13.23
N PHE A 95 -9.25 10.09 -12.89
CA PHE A 95 -10.15 9.53 -13.90
C PHE A 95 -10.73 10.59 -14.81
N ASN A 96 -11.12 11.75 -14.28
CA ASN A 96 -11.60 12.87 -15.08
C ASN A 96 -10.56 13.26 -16.14
N GLN A 97 -9.27 13.26 -15.79
CA GLN A 97 -8.20 13.59 -16.74
C GLN A 97 -7.89 12.44 -17.71
N ARG A 98 -7.81 11.20 -17.25
CA ARG A 98 -7.52 10.04 -18.11
C ARG A 98 -8.65 9.76 -19.11
N LEU A 99 -9.91 10.03 -18.74
CA LEU A 99 -11.10 9.81 -19.56
C LEU A 99 -11.32 10.88 -20.63
N GLN A 100 -10.68 12.05 -20.52
CA GLN A 100 -10.74 13.07 -21.57
C GLN A 100 -10.25 12.50 -22.91
N GLY A 101 -11.15 12.49 -23.90
CA GLY A 101 -10.88 11.96 -25.24
C GLY A 101 -10.86 10.43 -25.35
N ALA A 102 -11.20 9.69 -24.29
CA ALA A 102 -11.22 8.23 -24.32
C ALA A 102 -12.48 7.70 -25.03
N GLN A 103 -12.31 6.74 -25.94
CA GLN A 103 -13.41 6.11 -26.68
C GLN A 103 -13.82 4.77 -26.05
N LEU A 104 -14.44 4.81 -24.87
CA LEU A 104 -14.79 3.59 -24.13
C LEU A 104 -15.91 2.74 -24.76
N ALA A 105 -16.58 3.24 -25.81
CA ALA A 105 -17.60 2.47 -26.53
C ALA A 105 -16.98 1.39 -27.45
N SER A 106 -15.72 1.52 -27.85
CA SER A 106 -15.04 0.54 -28.70
C SER A 106 -14.03 -0.29 -27.90
N ARG A 107 -13.87 -1.57 -28.27
CA ARG A 107 -12.87 -2.45 -27.64
C ARG A 107 -11.45 -1.91 -27.80
N THR A 108 -11.14 -1.33 -28.95
CA THR A 108 -9.85 -0.69 -29.23
C THR A 108 -9.63 0.52 -28.32
N GLY A 109 -10.65 1.36 -28.11
CA GLY A 109 -10.55 2.51 -27.23
C GLY A 109 -10.46 2.13 -25.75
N GLN A 110 -11.15 1.05 -25.32
CA GLN A 110 -10.98 0.47 -24.00
C GLN A 110 -9.54 -0.04 -23.78
N ALA A 111 -8.97 -0.74 -24.75
CA ALA A 111 -7.58 -1.22 -24.69
C ALA A 111 -6.58 -0.05 -24.62
N ALA A 112 -6.75 0.96 -25.48
CA ALA A 112 -5.90 2.16 -25.46
C ALA A 112 -5.97 2.92 -24.13
N PHE A 113 -7.17 3.04 -23.53
CA PHE A 113 -7.34 3.62 -22.21
C PHE A 113 -6.66 2.79 -21.11
N PHE A 114 -6.79 1.46 -21.17
CA PHE A 114 -6.12 0.55 -20.25
C PHE A 114 -4.60 0.71 -20.31
N ASP A 115 -4.02 0.66 -21.50
CA ASP A 115 -2.56 0.82 -21.70
C ASP A 115 -2.06 2.17 -21.20
N LYS A 116 -2.88 3.21 -21.35
CA LYS A 116 -2.59 4.56 -20.86
C LYS A 116 -2.60 4.67 -19.33
N CYS A 117 -3.44 3.90 -18.63
CA CYS A 117 -3.54 3.93 -17.16
C CYS A 117 -2.56 2.97 -16.48
N LYS A 118 -2.24 1.84 -17.13
CA LYS A 118 -1.36 0.80 -16.61
C LYS A 118 -0.06 1.30 -15.97
N PRO A 119 0.75 2.18 -16.60
CA PRO A 119 2.02 2.62 -16.01
C PRO A 119 1.82 3.36 -14.67
N ASP A 120 0.77 4.17 -14.55
CA ASP A 120 0.50 4.92 -13.32
C ASP A 120 0.18 3.98 -12.16
N ILE A 121 -0.69 3.00 -12.43
CA ILE A 121 -1.15 2.05 -11.41
C ILE A 121 -0.03 1.10 -10.98
N VAL A 122 0.85 0.71 -11.91
CA VAL A 122 2.02 -0.12 -11.60
C VAL A 122 3.03 0.64 -10.73
N ALA A 123 3.15 1.95 -10.92
CA ALA A 123 4.03 2.78 -10.09
C ALA A 123 3.50 3.00 -8.66
N MET A 124 2.20 2.75 -8.42
CA MET A 124 1.60 2.89 -7.08
C MET A 124 2.02 1.76 -6.13
N PRO A 125 2.23 2.07 -4.83
CA PRO A 125 2.44 1.06 -3.80
C PRO A 125 1.27 0.07 -3.69
N ASP A 126 1.57 -1.13 -3.23
CA ASP A 126 0.52 -2.09 -2.87
C ASP A 126 -0.28 -1.55 -1.68
N SER A 127 -1.55 -1.26 -1.93
CA SER A 127 -2.43 -0.56 -1.00
C SER A 127 -3.90 -0.76 -1.41
N GLY A 128 -4.80 -0.66 -0.43
CA GLY A 128 -6.25 -0.64 -0.70
C GLY A 128 -6.66 0.44 -1.72
N PHE A 129 -5.96 1.59 -1.74
CA PHE A 129 -6.21 2.64 -2.74
C PHE A 129 -5.88 2.17 -4.17
N ARG A 130 -4.74 1.51 -4.38
CA ARG A 130 -4.39 0.91 -5.68
C ARG A 130 -5.45 -0.09 -6.14
N ASP A 131 -5.97 -0.89 -5.22
CA ASP A 131 -6.99 -1.89 -5.51
C ASP A 131 -8.32 -1.27 -5.97
N ILE A 132 -8.73 -0.16 -5.36
CA ILE A 132 -9.89 0.63 -5.79
C ILE A 132 -9.67 1.17 -7.21
N MET A 133 -8.48 1.71 -7.50
CA MET A 133 -8.15 2.23 -8.84
C MET A 133 -8.18 1.13 -9.91
N VAL A 134 -7.61 -0.05 -9.61
CA VAL A 134 -7.64 -1.22 -10.50
C VAL A 134 -9.07 -1.67 -10.76
N THR A 135 -9.89 -1.75 -9.71
CA THR A 135 -11.31 -2.13 -9.81
C THR A 135 -12.05 -1.18 -10.74
N ARG A 136 -11.84 0.12 -10.57
CA ARG A 136 -12.46 1.13 -11.43
C ARG A 136 -12.03 1.02 -12.90
N ILE A 137 -10.75 0.74 -13.17
CA ILE A 137 -10.27 0.52 -14.54
C ILE A 137 -10.91 -0.74 -15.15
N LYS A 138 -11.07 -1.79 -14.35
CA LYS A 138 -11.73 -3.03 -14.77
C LYS A 138 -13.21 -2.82 -15.09
N GLU A 139 -13.93 -2.00 -14.32
CA GLU A 139 -15.30 -1.61 -14.65
C GLU A 139 -15.39 -0.88 -15.99
N LEU A 140 -14.43 0.00 -16.29
CA LEU A 140 -14.44 0.82 -17.50
C LEU A 140 -13.99 0.06 -18.76
N THR A 141 -13.13 -0.95 -18.61
CA THR A 141 -12.44 -1.62 -19.74
C THR A 141 -12.76 -3.11 -19.86
N GLY A 142 -13.29 -3.72 -18.81
CA GLY A 142 -13.40 -5.17 -18.67
C GLY A 142 -12.07 -5.88 -18.43
N GLN A 143 -10.93 -5.18 -18.36
CA GLN A 143 -9.60 -5.74 -18.22
C GLN A 143 -9.04 -5.51 -16.82
N ASP A 144 -8.30 -6.49 -16.31
CA ASP A 144 -7.70 -6.44 -14.99
C ASP A 144 -6.18 -6.26 -15.12
N ILE A 145 -5.66 -5.13 -14.61
CA ILE A 145 -4.24 -4.78 -14.69
C ILE A 145 -3.36 -5.87 -14.06
N PHE A 146 -3.84 -6.51 -13.00
CA PHE A 146 -3.12 -7.56 -12.28
C PHE A 146 -3.80 -8.94 -12.44
N GLY A 147 -4.63 -9.10 -13.48
CA GLY A 147 -5.56 -10.22 -13.70
C GLY A 147 -4.98 -11.63 -13.82
N ALA A 148 -3.66 -11.78 -13.75
CA ALA A 148 -2.98 -13.07 -13.59
C ALA A 148 -2.28 -13.22 -12.22
N SER A 149 -1.83 -12.13 -11.59
CA SER A 149 -1.13 -12.16 -10.29
C SER A 149 -2.08 -12.25 -9.09
N LYS A 150 -3.36 -11.87 -9.23
CA LYS A 150 -4.34 -11.94 -8.12
C LYS A 150 -5.10 -13.26 -7.99
N ARG A 151 -4.79 -14.30 -8.79
CA ARG A 151 -5.30 -15.67 -8.58
C ARG A 151 -4.72 -16.40 -7.36
N GLN A 152 -3.97 -15.72 -6.47
CA GLN A 152 -3.45 -16.30 -5.23
C GLN A 152 -4.02 -15.72 -3.93
N SER A 153 -4.89 -14.71 -3.95
CA SER A 153 -5.49 -14.18 -2.70
C SER A 153 -6.97 -14.51 -2.51
N SER A 154 -7.56 -15.32 -3.40
CA SER A 154 -8.82 -16.00 -3.11
C SER A 154 -8.85 -17.35 -3.80
N LEU A 155 -8.58 -18.41 -3.04
CA LEU A 155 -9.25 -19.70 -3.24
C LEU A 155 -9.38 -20.43 -1.90
N PRO A 156 -10.50 -21.14 -1.71
CA PRO A 156 -10.68 -22.09 -0.64
C PRO A 156 -9.67 -23.25 -0.79
N SER A 157 -9.43 -23.90 0.34
CA SER A 157 -8.69 -25.15 0.52
C SER A 157 -8.67 -26.09 -0.69
N ASN A 158 -7.45 -26.41 -1.16
CA ASN A 158 -6.86 -27.76 -1.13
C ASN A 158 -6.03 -28.13 -2.38
N THR A 159 -4.80 -28.57 -2.09
CA THR A 159 -3.87 -29.45 -2.83
C THR A 159 -3.02 -28.95 -4.03
N ASN A 160 -1.72 -28.92 -3.72
CA ASN A 160 -0.59 -29.51 -4.45
C ASN A 160 0.12 -28.73 -5.57
N GLY A 161 1.25 -28.13 -5.17
CA GLY A 161 2.52 -28.33 -5.88
C GLY A 161 3.10 -27.13 -6.62
N ARG A 162 3.90 -26.29 -5.92
CA ARG A 162 5.32 -26.02 -6.23
C ARG A 162 5.92 -24.92 -5.34
N GLU A 163 6.93 -25.37 -4.59
CA GLU A 163 8.13 -24.69 -4.06
C GLU A 163 8.04 -23.19 -3.72
N ALA A 164 7.77 -22.93 -2.44
CA ALA A 164 8.00 -21.65 -1.79
C ALA A 164 9.47 -21.55 -1.33
N VAL A 165 10.08 -20.39 -1.60
CA VAL A 165 11.29 -19.91 -0.91
C VAL A 165 11.08 -20.08 0.61
N PRO A 166 12.02 -20.70 1.36
CA PRO A 166 11.68 -21.32 2.64
C PRO A 166 11.41 -20.24 3.71
N LYS A 167 10.13 -20.05 4.04
CA LYS A 167 9.73 -19.47 5.33
C LYS A 167 10.39 -20.34 6.40
N ARG A 168 11.27 -19.76 7.23
CA ARG A 168 11.99 -20.48 8.29
C ARG A 168 10.97 -21.28 9.11
N SER A 169 11.11 -22.62 9.12
CA SER A 169 10.21 -23.50 9.85
C SER A 169 10.21 -23.08 11.32
N LEU A 170 9.04 -22.76 11.88
CA LEU A 170 8.88 -22.40 13.29
C LEU A 170 9.37 -23.52 14.20
N VAL A 171 9.20 -24.78 13.78
CA VAL A 171 9.72 -25.95 14.48
C VAL A 171 11.24 -25.98 14.45
N ARG A 172 11.86 -25.68 13.30
CA ARG A 172 13.32 -25.57 13.19
C ARG A 172 13.87 -24.41 14.04
N ALA A 173 13.14 -23.30 14.11
CA ALA A 173 13.49 -22.18 14.98
C ALA A 173 13.38 -22.56 16.47
N ALA A 174 12.32 -23.27 16.86
CA ALA A 174 12.14 -23.77 18.21
C ALA A 174 13.25 -24.76 18.60
N ILE A 175 13.60 -25.71 17.71
CA ILE A 175 14.73 -26.62 17.92
C ILE A 175 16.04 -25.84 18.07
N ALA A 176 16.30 -24.85 17.20
CA ALA A 176 17.52 -24.05 17.28
C ALA A 176 17.64 -23.27 18.61
N ILE A 177 16.53 -22.69 19.08
CA ILE A 177 16.47 -22.01 20.38
C ILE A 177 16.69 -23.01 21.52
N LEU A 178 16.08 -24.20 21.45
CA LEU A 178 16.24 -25.24 22.45
C LEU A 178 17.68 -25.78 22.52
N LEU A 179 18.35 -25.94 21.38
CA LEU A 179 19.76 -26.32 21.34
C LEU A 179 20.64 -25.23 21.96
N GLN A 180 20.37 -23.95 21.68
CA GLN A 180 21.13 -22.83 22.23
C GLN A 180 20.90 -22.61 23.73
N GLN A 181 19.71 -22.96 24.22
CA GLN A 181 19.35 -22.77 25.62
C GLN A 181 18.44 -23.91 26.12
N PRO A 182 19.01 -25.07 26.51
CA PRO A 182 18.24 -26.25 26.90
C PRO A 182 17.33 -26.01 28.11
N SER A 183 17.76 -25.21 29.07
CA SER A 183 17.01 -24.94 30.31
C SER A 183 15.61 -24.36 30.09
N LEU A 184 15.32 -23.77 28.92
CA LEU A 184 13.97 -23.34 28.53
C LEU A 184 12.95 -24.48 28.52
N ALA A 185 13.37 -25.73 28.28
CA ALA A 185 12.48 -26.88 28.33
C ALA A 185 11.87 -27.13 29.72
N LEU A 186 12.56 -26.68 30.78
CA LEU A 186 12.13 -26.86 32.17
C LEU A 186 11.10 -25.80 32.59
N SER A 187 11.07 -24.64 31.93
CA SER A 187 10.08 -23.59 32.20
C SER A 187 8.76 -23.79 31.43
N LEU A 188 8.71 -24.78 30.52
CA LEU A 188 7.50 -25.13 29.80
C LEU A 188 6.66 -26.11 30.62
N ASP A 189 5.39 -25.78 30.84
CA ASP A 189 4.37 -26.68 31.38
C ASP A 189 4.34 -28.05 30.67
N ARG A 190 3.88 -29.09 31.36
CA ARG A 190 3.79 -30.44 30.76
C ARG A 190 2.62 -30.62 29.79
N HIS A 191 1.71 -29.65 29.70
CA HIS A 191 0.45 -29.74 28.95
C HIS A 191 0.52 -29.20 27.51
N HIS A 192 1.71 -28.98 26.95
CA HIS A 192 1.82 -28.63 25.54
C HIS A 192 1.48 -29.85 24.70
N ASP A 193 0.25 -29.91 24.16
CA ASP A 193 -0.12 -30.93 23.18
C ASP A 193 0.53 -30.63 21.82
N LEU A 194 1.86 -30.78 21.78
CA LEU A 194 2.64 -30.70 20.55
C LEU A 194 2.46 -31.97 19.71
N ALA A 195 2.06 -33.08 20.32
CA ALA A 195 1.80 -34.34 19.64
C ALA A 195 0.64 -34.23 18.63
N GLY A 196 -0.33 -33.34 18.88
CA GLY A 196 -1.39 -33.02 17.92
C GLY A 196 -0.95 -32.22 16.68
N LEU A 197 0.26 -31.65 16.67
CA LEU A 197 0.74 -30.80 15.56
C LEU A 197 1.34 -31.65 14.44
N ARG A 198 0.67 -31.69 13.29
CA ARG A 198 1.18 -32.31 12.05
C ARG A 198 2.17 -31.40 11.32
N LEU A 199 3.24 -30.98 11.99
CA LEU A 199 4.32 -30.17 11.40
C LEU A 199 5.64 -30.98 11.33
N PRO A 200 6.43 -30.84 10.25
CA PRO A 200 7.68 -31.56 10.11
C PRO A 200 8.71 -31.14 11.18
N GLY A 201 9.30 -32.14 11.85
CA GLY A 201 10.30 -31.96 12.91
C GLY A 201 9.73 -31.81 14.32
N VAL A 202 8.40 -31.86 14.49
CA VAL A 202 7.78 -31.76 15.83
C VAL A 202 8.12 -32.97 16.69
N GLU A 203 8.19 -34.16 16.11
CA GLU A 203 8.63 -35.38 16.83
C GLU A 203 10.03 -35.18 17.43
N LEU A 204 10.98 -34.68 16.64
CA LEU A 204 12.33 -34.35 17.13
C LEU A 204 12.32 -33.26 18.22
N LEU A 205 11.47 -32.24 18.08
CA LEU A 205 11.32 -31.21 19.12
C LEU A 205 10.78 -31.80 20.43
N ILE A 206 9.81 -32.72 20.36
CA ILE A 206 9.25 -33.41 21.54
C ILE A 206 10.34 -34.28 22.19
N GLU A 207 11.08 -35.06 21.38
CA GLU A 207 12.19 -35.88 21.88
C GLU A 207 13.27 -35.04 22.58
N LEU A 208 13.63 -33.88 22.03
CA LEU A 208 14.59 -32.97 22.65
C LEU A 208 14.06 -32.38 23.97
N LEU A 209 12.78 -32.01 24.03
CA LEU A 209 12.15 -31.53 25.26
C LEU A 209 12.15 -32.60 26.34
N ASP A 210 11.85 -33.86 25.99
CA ASP A 210 11.87 -34.99 26.92
C ASP A 210 13.29 -35.33 27.36
N LEU A 211 14.27 -35.29 26.46
CA LEU A 211 15.68 -35.53 26.76
C LEU A 211 16.21 -34.51 27.76
N VAL A 212 15.92 -33.22 27.57
CA VAL A 212 16.34 -32.16 28.50
C VAL A 212 15.65 -32.32 29.86
N ARG A 213 14.38 -32.73 29.89
CA ARG A 213 13.67 -33.01 31.15
C ARG A 213 14.25 -34.21 31.90
N GLN A 214 14.70 -35.24 31.18
CA GLN A 214 15.38 -36.40 31.77
C GLN A 214 16.80 -36.07 32.24
N ARG A 215 17.46 -35.09 31.62
CA ARG A 215 18.83 -34.65 31.94
C ARG A 215 18.91 -33.12 32.03
N PRO A 216 18.53 -32.53 33.18
CA PRO A 216 18.45 -31.07 33.36
C PRO A 216 19.78 -30.33 33.14
N GLU A 217 20.91 -31.01 33.36
CA GLU A 217 22.28 -30.46 33.22
C GLU A 217 22.84 -30.57 31.79
N ILE A 218 22.03 -31.00 30.81
CA ILE A 218 22.52 -31.20 29.45
C ILE A 218 22.89 -29.86 28.80
N SER A 219 24.13 -29.76 28.33
CA SER A 219 24.64 -28.55 27.68
C SER A 219 24.38 -28.59 26.17
N THR A 220 24.41 -27.42 25.53
CA THR A 220 24.31 -27.30 24.05
C THR A 220 25.29 -28.22 23.32
N GLY A 221 26.50 -28.41 23.84
CA GLY A 221 27.52 -29.27 23.23
C GLY A 221 27.26 -30.77 23.39
N ALA A 222 26.35 -31.18 24.27
CA ALA A 222 25.92 -32.57 24.41
C ALA A 222 24.66 -32.90 23.57
N LEU A 223 23.99 -31.88 23.03
CA LEU A 223 22.82 -32.01 22.16
C LEU A 223 23.15 -31.90 20.66
N LEU A 224 24.33 -31.36 20.33
CA LEU A 224 24.90 -31.26 18.97
C LEU A 224 25.79 -32.46 18.67
#